data_AF-A0A420IK08-F1
#
_entry.id   AF-A0A420IK08-F1
#
_cell.length_a   1.000
_cell.length_b   1.000
_cell.length_c   1.000
_cell.angle_alpha   90.00
_cell.angle_beta   90.00
_cell.angle_gamma   90.00
#
_symmetry.space_group_name_H-M   'P 1'
#
loop_
_entity.id
_entity.type
_entity.pdbx_description
1 polymer ?
#
loop_
_entity_poly.entity_id
_entity_poly.type
_entity_poly.pdbx_seq_one_letter_code
_entity_poly.pdbx_strand_id
1 'polypeptide(L)'
;MCVYQNDMAQGLGSIQIRSFFPSTFPIAIISVNEKLSFPSNKFQDSYYLVFHYSKIQFNQPNLILMASTSGRLVRVVSRSSPIWKSLPRTTISVVPKSTFRQQSRRGFASGATKSNSGLYIGIGALALAGGGSFYLYNSKDIYGSASNSRNIVNPKFEDYQKVYNEIAARLIEKDDYDDGSYGPVLVRLAWHASGTYDKETGTGGSNGATMRFAPESNHGANSGLSAAREFLEPIKEKFPWISYSDLWILAGVVAIQEMQGPLIPWRPGRQDKDMSSCTPDGRLPDATQGSKHLRDIFGRMGFNDQEIVALSGAHALGRCHVDRSGFEGPWTFSPTTLTNDYFRLLLEEKWYTRKWNGPKQYEDKSTKTLMMLPTDMSLISDKSFVKWVSKYAKDNEAFFKDFSNVIVKLFELGVPFPEGSEYYTFKPLHS
;
A
#
# COMPACT_ATOMS: atom_id res chain seq x y z
N MET A 1 31.14 48.06 47.65
CA MET A 1 30.68 48.05 46.24
C MET A 1 29.62 46.95 46.15
N CYS A 2 28.33 47.27 46.05
CA CYS A 2 27.59 47.94 44.95
C CYS A 2 27.12 46.91 43.91
N VAL A 3 25.84 46.85 43.51
CA VAL A 3 24.65 47.66 43.89
C VAL A 3 23.36 46.83 43.66
N TYR A 4 22.38 46.97 44.57
CA TYR A 4 20.92 46.70 44.56
C TYR A 4 20.30 45.50 43.78
N GLN A 5 19.27 44.75 44.24
CA GLN A 5 18.23 44.87 45.29
C GLN A 5 16.83 45.40 44.85
N ASN A 6 15.79 44.68 45.30
CA ASN A 6 14.34 45.01 45.38
C ASN A 6 13.52 45.05 44.05
N ASP A 7 12.19 44.87 44.05
CA ASP A 7 11.23 44.74 45.17
C ASP A 7 10.01 43.82 44.90
N MET A 8 9.15 43.61 45.92
CA MET A 8 7.89 42.83 45.83
C MET A 8 6.61 43.68 45.73
N ALA A 9 5.64 43.21 44.93
CA ALA A 9 4.18 43.42 45.12
C ALA A 9 3.44 42.27 44.39
N GLN A 10 2.64 41.42 45.03
CA GLN A 10 1.31 41.65 45.61
C GLN A 10 0.25 42.17 44.63
N GLY A 11 -0.80 41.37 44.42
CA GLY A 11 -1.94 41.65 43.53
C GLY A 11 -3.05 40.61 43.70
N LEU A 12 -3.80 40.69 44.80
CA LEU A 12 -4.98 39.84 45.04
C LEU A 12 -6.19 40.31 44.23
N GLY A 13 -6.93 39.37 43.63
CA GLY A 13 -8.18 39.68 42.91
C GLY A 13 -9.03 38.43 42.68
N SER A 14 -10.12 38.28 43.45
CA SER A 14 -11.01 37.11 43.38
C SER A 14 -12.44 37.44 43.80
N ILE A 15 -13.43 37.30 42.90
CA ILE A 15 -14.90 37.35 43.10
C ILE A 15 -15.58 37.14 41.72
N GLN A 16 -16.73 36.50 41.50
CA GLN A 16 -17.42 35.39 42.20
C GLN A 16 -18.41 34.68 41.24
N ILE A 17 -18.43 33.32 41.28
CA ILE A 17 -19.61 32.41 41.37
C ILE A 17 -20.89 32.69 40.53
N ARG A 18 -21.31 31.69 39.72
CA ARG A 18 -22.66 31.03 39.84
C ARG A 18 -22.82 29.71 39.05
N SER A 19 -23.05 28.61 39.80
CA SER A 19 -24.00 27.49 39.60
C SER A 19 -24.35 26.98 38.17
N PHE A 20 -24.43 25.68 37.88
CA PHE A 20 -25.11 24.62 38.68
C PHE A 20 -24.39 23.25 38.72
N PHE A 21 -24.86 22.39 39.63
CA PHE A 21 -24.47 20.98 39.92
C PHE A 21 -25.75 20.09 39.87
N PRO A 22 -25.74 18.72 39.87
CA PRO A 22 -24.99 17.89 40.84
C PRO A 22 -24.50 16.46 40.48
N SER A 23 -23.47 16.01 41.22
CA SER A 23 -23.20 14.62 41.70
C SER A 23 -22.81 13.51 40.70
N THR A 24 -22.00 12.49 41.05
CA THR A 24 -21.43 12.05 42.36
C THR A 24 -19.96 11.61 42.28
N PHE A 25 -19.28 11.63 43.44
CA PHE A 25 -17.89 11.26 43.81
C PHE A 25 -17.32 9.90 43.32
N PRO A 26 -16.01 9.60 43.52
CA PRO A 26 -14.82 10.47 43.41
C PRO A 26 -13.60 9.78 42.72
N ILE A 27 -12.57 10.56 42.36
CA ILE A 27 -11.18 10.06 42.17
C ILE A 27 -10.27 10.77 43.17
N ALA A 28 -9.48 10.00 43.92
CA ALA A 28 -8.49 10.54 44.86
C ALA A 28 -7.17 10.84 44.13
N ILE A 29 -6.83 12.13 43.98
CA ILE A 29 -5.51 12.57 43.51
C ILE A 29 -4.60 12.71 44.73
N ILE A 30 -3.71 11.75 44.95
CA ILE A 30 -2.63 11.88 45.94
C ILE A 30 -1.46 12.58 45.25
N SER A 31 -1.24 13.84 45.62
CA SER A 31 -0.01 14.57 45.27
C SER A 31 1.06 14.23 46.31
N VAL A 32 2.23 13.78 45.84
CA VAL A 32 3.44 13.67 46.69
C VAL A 32 4.53 14.52 46.06
N ASN A 33 4.78 15.66 46.68
CA ASN A 33 5.80 16.62 46.29
C ASN A 33 6.94 16.52 47.32
N GLU A 34 8.02 15.80 47.02
CA GLU A 34 9.18 15.80 47.92
C GLU A 34 10.51 15.63 47.17
N LYS A 35 11.51 16.42 47.56
CA LYS A 35 12.88 16.35 47.02
C LYS A 35 13.73 15.51 47.94
N LEU A 36 14.35 14.45 47.42
CA LEU A 36 15.42 13.73 48.13
C LEU A 36 16.69 13.71 47.28
N SER A 37 17.76 14.26 47.86
CA SER A 37 19.12 14.29 47.31
C SER A 37 19.95 13.13 47.87
N PHE A 38 20.64 12.39 47.01
CA PHE A 38 21.49 11.27 47.42
C PHE A 38 22.97 11.53 47.07
N PRO A 39 23.92 11.22 47.97
CA PRO A 39 25.35 11.23 47.67
C PRO A 39 25.80 9.95 46.95
N SER A 40 27.03 9.95 46.43
CA SER A 40 27.58 8.86 45.62
C SER A 40 28.22 7.73 46.46
N ASN A 41 27.86 6.48 46.18
CA ASN A 41 28.77 5.47 45.60
C ASN A 41 28.15 4.06 45.42
N LYS A 42 28.79 3.30 44.52
CA LYS A 42 28.77 1.84 44.29
C LYS A 42 28.03 0.97 45.35
N PHE A 43 27.10 0.12 44.90
CA PHE A 43 27.42 -1.28 44.53
C PHE A 43 26.29 -1.90 43.68
N GLN A 44 26.48 -3.14 43.23
CA GLN A 44 25.48 -3.92 42.49
C GLN A 44 24.46 -4.54 43.44
N ASP A 45 23.18 -4.56 43.06
CA ASP A 45 22.31 -5.74 43.13
C ASP A 45 21.03 -5.49 42.32
N SER A 46 20.47 -6.54 41.72
CA SER A 46 19.26 -6.46 40.86
C SER A 46 18.15 -7.36 41.38
N TYR A 47 17.16 -6.73 42.02
CA TYR A 47 15.99 -7.43 42.57
C TYR A 47 14.94 -7.70 41.49
N TYR A 48 14.47 -8.94 41.40
CA TYR A 48 13.40 -9.34 40.47
C TYR A 48 12.02 -8.96 41.03
N LEU A 49 11.21 -8.22 40.27
CA LEU A 49 9.76 -8.11 40.56
C LEU A 49 9.03 -9.36 40.08
N VAL A 50 8.46 -10.12 41.01
CA VAL A 50 7.58 -11.26 40.71
C VAL A 50 6.12 -10.82 40.79
N PHE A 51 5.43 -10.74 39.66
CA PHE A 51 4.00 -10.43 39.61
C PHE A 51 3.15 -11.69 39.81
N HIS A 52 2.60 -11.86 41.02
CA HIS A 52 1.56 -12.87 41.28
C HIS A 52 0.18 -12.39 40.81
N TYR A 53 -0.32 -12.95 39.71
CA TYR A 53 -1.72 -12.80 39.31
C TYR A 53 -2.58 -13.93 39.88
N SER A 54 -3.33 -13.62 40.94
CA SER A 54 -4.32 -14.51 41.54
C SER A 54 -5.52 -14.73 40.60
N LYS A 55 -5.93 -15.99 40.40
CA LYS A 55 -7.13 -16.33 39.62
C LYS A 55 -8.39 -15.80 40.32
N ILE A 56 -9.16 -14.95 39.64
CA ILE A 56 -10.55 -14.68 40.04
C ILE A 56 -11.41 -15.83 39.48
N GLN A 57 -11.97 -16.63 40.38
CA GLN A 57 -12.76 -17.82 40.06
C GLN A 57 -14.23 -17.56 40.36
N PHE A 58 -15.02 -17.21 39.33
CA PHE A 58 -16.46 -17.03 39.48
C PHE A 58 -17.15 -18.38 39.73
N ASN A 59 -17.90 -18.44 40.83
CA ASN A 59 -18.66 -19.61 41.25
C ASN A 59 -20.14 -19.22 41.35
N GLN A 60 -21.02 -19.98 40.69
CA GLN A 60 -22.48 -19.88 40.81
C GLN A 60 -23.09 -21.29 40.68
N PRO A 61 -23.99 -21.72 41.58
CA PRO A 61 -24.45 -23.10 41.64
C PRO A 61 -25.76 -23.37 40.89
N ASN A 62 -25.94 -24.64 40.51
CA ASN A 62 -27.21 -25.36 40.37
C ASN A 62 -28.34 -24.77 39.52
N LEU A 63 -28.59 -25.43 38.38
CA LEU A 63 -29.95 -25.88 38.08
C LEU A 63 -29.91 -27.33 37.56
N ILE A 64 -30.77 -28.19 38.09
CA ILE A 64 -30.92 -29.60 37.67
C ILE A 64 -32.31 -29.74 37.04
N LEU A 65 -32.38 -30.32 35.84
CA LEU A 65 -33.53 -31.13 35.46
C LEU A 65 -33.14 -32.25 34.48
N MET A 66 -33.97 -33.30 34.46
CA MET A 66 -33.71 -34.62 33.90
C MET A 66 -33.62 -34.70 32.37
N ALA A 67 -33.07 -35.82 31.89
CA ALA A 67 -32.98 -36.19 30.47
C ALA A 67 -34.18 -37.05 30.00
N SER A 68 -34.00 -37.77 28.87
CA SER A 68 -34.93 -38.78 28.28
C SER A 68 -36.07 -38.19 27.42
N THR A 69 -36.46 -38.71 26.25
CA THR A 69 -35.91 -39.82 25.42
C THR A 69 -36.35 -39.74 23.94
N SER A 70 -35.61 -40.44 23.07
CA SER A 70 -36.03 -41.16 21.85
C SER A 70 -37.28 -40.74 21.04
N GLY A 71 -37.09 -40.48 19.74
CA GLY A 71 -38.16 -40.45 18.75
C GLY A 71 -37.65 -40.64 17.32
N ARG A 72 -37.68 -41.88 16.78
CA ARG A 72 -37.31 -42.20 15.40
C ARG A 72 -38.50 -42.81 14.68
N LEU A 73 -38.96 -42.20 13.59
CA LEU A 73 -40.04 -42.72 12.76
C LEU A 73 -39.73 -42.51 11.27
N VAL A 74 -40.09 -43.51 10.45
CA VAL A 74 -39.94 -43.51 8.99
C VAL A 74 -41.27 -43.92 8.37
N ARG A 75 -41.74 -43.19 7.36
CA ARG A 75 -42.70 -43.70 6.38
C ARG A 75 -42.45 -43.06 5.00
N VAL A 76 -42.97 -43.71 3.96
CA VAL A 76 -42.59 -43.52 2.55
C VAL A 76 -43.86 -43.56 1.69
N VAL A 77 -43.78 -43.05 0.44
CA VAL A 77 -44.84 -43.09 -0.60
C VAL A 77 -45.95 -42.03 -0.31
N SER A 78 -46.55 -41.31 -1.26
CA SER A 78 -46.77 -41.59 -2.70
C SER A 78 -46.51 -40.40 -3.66
N ARG A 79 -46.74 -40.64 -4.96
CA ARG A 79 -46.59 -39.69 -6.08
C ARG A 79 -47.92 -39.01 -6.42
N SER A 80 -47.85 -37.83 -7.03
CA SER A 80 -48.83 -37.34 -8.02
C SER A 80 -48.14 -36.48 -9.09
N SER A 81 -48.73 -36.39 -10.28
CA SER A 81 -48.27 -35.60 -11.43
C SER A 81 -49.44 -34.78 -11.99
N PRO A 82 -49.17 -33.69 -12.74
CA PRO A 82 -49.39 -33.74 -14.20
C PRO A 82 -48.25 -33.00 -14.98
N ILE A 83 -47.93 -33.15 -16.28
CA ILE A 83 -48.68 -33.39 -17.54
C ILE A 83 -49.50 -32.13 -17.93
N TRP A 84 -49.35 -31.41 -19.04
CA TRP A 84 -48.52 -31.43 -20.28
C TRP A 84 -48.45 -29.95 -20.81
N LYS A 85 -47.94 -29.52 -21.99
CA LYS A 85 -47.56 -30.13 -23.29
C LYS A 85 -46.13 -29.73 -23.72
N SER A 86 -45.91 -29.15 -24.91
CA SER A 86 -44.59 -29.07 -25.58
C SER A 86 -44.48 -28.06 -26.74
N LEU A 87 -43.28 -27.46 -26.89
CA LEU A 87 -42.62 -26.99 -28.15
C LEU A 87 -43.27 -25.80 -28.93
N PRO A 88 -42.57 -25.13 -29.90
CA PRO A 88 -41.27 -25.46 -30.54
C PRO A 88 -40.17 -24.35 -30.60
N ARG A 89 -39.04 -24.69 -31.24
CA ARG A 89 -38.04 -23.76 -31.84
C ARG A 89 -38.69 -22.90 -32.97
N THR A 90 -38.10 -21.84 -33.56
CA THR A 90 -36.70 -21.35 -33.71
C THR A 90 -36.71 -19.83 -34.02
N THR A 91 -35.56 -19.16 -34.18
CA THR A 91 -35.51 -17.75 -34.67
C THR A 91 -34.28 -16.95 -34.21
N ILE A 92 -33.20 -16.89 -35.01
CA ILE A 92 -32.13 -15.89 -34.86
C ILE A 92 -32.62 -14.58 -35.49
N SER A 93 -32.32 -13.43 -34.88
CA SER A 93 -32.45 -12.11 -35.50
C SER A 93 -31.15 -11.31 -35.37
N VAL A 94 -30.76 -10.64 -36.46
CA VAL A 94 -29.55 -9.81 -36.56
C VAL A 94 -29.97 -8.34 -36.57
N VAL A 95 -29.25 -7.49 -35.84
CA VAL A 95 -29.45 -6.02 -35.85
C VAL A 95 -28.29 -5.37 -36.62
N PRO A 96 -28.56 -4.48 -37.59
CA PRO A 96 -27.53 -3.93 -38.48
C PRO A 96 -26.71 -2.79 -37.85
N LYS A 97 -25.49 -2.59 -38.37
CA LYS A 97 -24.67 -1.40 -38.10
C LYS A 97 -25.29 -0.17 -38.78
N SER A 98 -25.43 0.94 -38.06
CA SER A 98 -25.65 2.26 -38.66
C SER A 98 -24.32 2.96 -38.90
N THR A 99 -24.05 3.33 -40.15
CA THR A 99 -22.94 4.24 -40.50
C THR A 99 -23.43 5.68 -40.38
N PHE A 100 -22.70 6.55 -39.69
CA PHE A 100 -22.84 8.00 -39.88
C PHE A 100 -21.58 8.60 -40.50
N ARG A 101 -21.77 9.62 -41.32
CA ARG A 101 -20.79 10.11 -42.30
C ARG A 101 -20.32 11.50 -41.92
N GLN A 102 -19.05 11.81 -42.16
CA GLN A 102 -18.53 13.18 -42.04
C GLN A 102 -19.35 14.16 -42.89
N GLN A 103 -19.65 15.34 -42.32
CA GLN A 103 -19.74 16.58 -43.10
C GLN A 103 -19.03 17.71 -42.38
N SER A 104 -18.14 18.37 -43.11
CA SER A 104 -17.43 19.56 -42.68
C SER A 104 -18.19 20.82 -43.08
N ARG A 105 -18.18 21.84 -42.22
CA ARG A 105 -18.39 23.24 -42.64
C ARG A 105 -17.41 24.16 -41.92
N ARG A 106 -16.71 24.99 -42.68
CA ARG A 106 -15.98 26.17 -42.19
C ARG A 106 -16.95 27.36 -42.13
N GLY A 107 -16.71 28.29 -41.21
CA GLY A 107 -17.26 29.63 -41.16
C GLY A 107 -16.21 30.58 -40.60
N PHE A 108 -16.15 31.84 -41.06
CA PHE A 108 -15.05 32.76 -40.78
C PHE A 108 -15.44 33.94 -39.86
N ALA A 109 -14.52 34.27 -38.96
CA ALA A 109 -14.11 35.60 -38.48
C ALA A 109 -15.13 36.72 -38.23
N SER A 110 -15.27 37.10 -36.94
CA SER A 110 -15.14 38.48 -36.41
C SER A 110 -15.30 38.43 -34.89
N GLY A 111 -14.73 39.33 -34.07
CA GLY A 111 -13.76 40.41 -34.29
C GLY A 111 -13.00 40.68 -32.98
N ALA A 112 -12.00 41.58 -32.97
CA ALA A 112 -11.13 41.79 -31.81
C ALA A 112 -11.49 43.00 -30.93
N THR A 113 -11.35 42.86 -29.61
CA THR A 113 -11.32 43.97 -28.64
C THR A 113 -10.18 43.75 -27.63
N LYS A 114 -9.55 44.85 -27.19
CA LYS A 114 -8.55 44.89 -26.10
C LYS A 114 -9.21 45.48 -24.85
N SER A 115 -8.80 45.06 -23.64
CA SER A 115 -8.48 46.00 -22.55
C SER A 115 -7.71 45.36 -21.39
N ASN A 116 -7.03 46.22 -20.65
CA ASN A 116 -6.02 45.98 -19.64
C ASN A 116 -6.47 45.32 -18.32
N SER A 117 -5.46 44.71 -17.67
CA SER A 117 -5.22 44.55 -16.22
C SER A 117 -6.20 45.19 -15.20
N GLY A 118 -6.64 44.38 -14.23
CA GLY A 118 -7.10 44.84 -12.91
C GLY A 118 -6.36 44.09 -11.80
N LEU A 119 -5.60 44.82 -10.97
CA LEU A 119 -4.84 44.26 -9.85
C LEU A 119 -5.70 44.23 -8.58
N TYR A 120 -5.85 43.06 -7.95
CA TYR A 120 -6.34 42.94 -6.59
C TYR A 120 -5.34 42.14 -5.73
N ILE A 121 -4.64 42.86 -4.85
CA ILE A 121 -3.76 42.28 -3.82
C ILE A 121 -4.33 42.60 -2.45
N GLY A 122 -4.41 41.58 -1.60
CA GLY A 122 -4.44 41.74 -0.13
C GLY A 122 -5.81 41.62 0.54
N ILE A 123 -5.90 41.25 1.82
CA ILE A 123 -4.86 40.70 2.73
C ILE A 123 -5.54 39.65 3.64
N GLY A 124 -4.85 38.55 3.95
CA GLY A 124 -5.37 37.49 4.83
C GLY A 124 -4.30 36.63 5.51
N ALA A 125 -3.12 37.19 5.80
CA ALA A 125 -1.99 36.43 6.33
C ALA A 125 -2.05 36.27 7.86
N LEU A 126 -2.26 35.05 8.37
CA LEU A 126 -2.08 34.72 9.80
C LEU A 126 -1.84 33.22 10.08
N ALA A 127 -0.93 32.57 9.33
CA ALA A 127 -0.55 31.16 9.56
C ALA A 127 0.94 30.83 9.29
N LEU A 128 1.82 31.85 9.14
CA LEU A 128 3.22 31.68 8.70
C LEU A 128 4.23 32.10 9.78
N ALA A 129 4.25 31.36 10.89
CA ALA A 129 5.27 31.47 11.94
C ALA A 129 5.58 30.07 12.51
N GLY A 130 6.17 29.21 11.70
CA GLY A 130 6.38 27.78 12.01
C GLY A 130 6.92 27.02 10.79
N GLY A 131 6.11 26.11 10.22
CA GLY A 131 6.56 25.20 9.15
C GLY A 131 7.06 25.88 7.86
N GLY A 132 6.45 27.00 7.45
CA GLY A 132 6.77 27.65 6.17
C GLY A 132 8.23 28.10 6.04
N SER A 133 8.88 28.52 7.13
CA SER A 133 10.27 28.99 7.10
C SER A 133 11.26 27.85 6.90
N PHE A 134 11.02 26.68 7.51
CA PHE A 134 11.87 25.49 7.31
C PHE A 134 11.72 24.95 5.88
N TYR A 135 10.48 24.91 5.37
CA TYR A 135 10.20 24.50 3.99
C TYR A 135 10.86 25.44 2.98
N LEU A 136 10.77 26.77 3.16
CA LEU A 136 11.40 27.74 2.25
C LEU A 136 12.93 27.80 2.35
N TYR A 137 13.52 27.41 3.48
CA TYR A 137 14.98 27.32 3.61
C TYR A 137 15.53 26.11 2.84
N ASN A 138 14.98 24.91 3.07
CA ASN A 138 15.34 23.72 2.27
C ASN A 138 14.97 23.85 0.79
N SER A 139 13.84 24.49 0.47
CA SER A 139 13.42 24.69 -0.93
C SER A 139 14.37 25.60 -1.73
N LYS A 140 15.16 26.47 -1.09
CA LYS A 140 16.11 27.32 -1.82
C LYS A 140 17.29 26.56 -2.40
N ASP A 141 17.73 25.48 -1.74
CA ASP A 141 18.78 24.61 -2.27
C ASP A 141 18.21 23.54 -3.25
N ILE A 142 16.92 23.20 -3.14
CA ILE A 142 16.25 22.23 -4.03
C ILE A 142 15.77 22.87 -5.36
N TYR A 143 15.31 24.11 -5.34
CA TYR A 143 14.84 24.84 -6.54
C TYR A 143 15.88 25.83 -7.09
N GLY A 144 17.13 25.73 -6.61
CA GLY A 144 18.27 26.49 -7.13
C GLY A 144 18.81 25.90 -8.44
N SER A 145 18.67 26.66 -9.54
CA SER A 145 19.06 26.31 -10.91
C SER A 145 18.20 25.25 -11.61
N ALA A 146 17.70 25.62 -12.81
CA ALA A 146 17.33 24.65 -13.84
C ALA A 146 18.61 23.97 -14.36
N SER A 147 19.08 22.94 -13.65
CA SER A 147 20.29 22.20 -14.03
C SER A 147 20.12 21.57 -15.42
N ASN A 148 21.12 21.76 -16.29
CA ASN A 148 21.11 21.12 -17.61
C ASN A 148 21.12 19.60 -17.43
N SER A 149 20.01 18.93 -17.75
CA SER A 149 19.88 17.46 -17.77
C SER A 149 20.64 16.80 -18.94
N ARG A 150 21.71 17.45 -19.42
CA ARG A 150 22.55 17.01 -20.54
C ARG A 150 23.67 16.12 -20.02
N ASN A 151 23.71 14.89 -20.55
CA ASN A 151 24.90 14.03 -20.54
C ASN A 151 25.52 13.77 -19.16
N ILE A 152 24.72 13.30 -18.19
CA ILE A 152 25.30 12.61 -17.02
C ILE A 152 25.91 11.30 -17.51
N VAL A 153 27.23 11.23 -17.55
CA VAL A 153 28.00 10.01 -17.84
C VAL A 153 28.44 9.43 -16.51
N ASN A 154 27.95 8.23 -16.18
CA ASN A 154 28.09 7.56 -14.87
C ASN A 154 27.38 8.33 -13.72
N PRO A 155 26.03 8.28 -13.64
CA PRO A 155 25.26 8.86 -12.53
C PRO A 155 25.64 8.24 -11.18
N LYS A 156 25.61 9.04 -10.11
CA LYS A 156 25.96 8.63 -8.74
C LYS A 156 24.74 8.57 -7.82
N PHE A 157 24.96 8.12 -6.58
CA PHE A 157 23.94 8.11 -5.52
C PHE A 157 23.15 9.43 -5.46
N GLU A 158 23.83 10.58 -5.53
CA GLU A 158 23.19 11.91 -5.46
C GLU A 158 22.27 12.17 -6.65
N ASP A 159 22.54 11.59 -7.82
CA ASP A 159 21.68 11.72 -9.00
C ASP A 159 20.44 10.84 -8.87
N TYR A 160 20.57 9.63 -8.36
CA TYR A 160 19.43 8.76 -8.06
C TYR A 160 18.60 9.27 -6.88
N GLN A 161 19.18 9.91 -5.87
CA GLN A 161 18.44 10.57 -4.79
C GLN A 161 17.64 11.79 -5.31
N LYS A 162 18.09 12.49 -6.37
CA LYS A 162 17.26 13.51 -7.06
C LYS A 162 16.04 12.87 -7.74
N VAL A 163 16.21 11.72 -8.39
CA VAL A 163 15.08 10.97 -8.99
C VAL A 163 14.13 10.46 -7.91
N TYR A 164 14.65 9.91 -6.82
CA TYR A 164 13.87 9.51 -5.64
C TYR A 164 13.03 10.69 -5.12
N ASN A 165 13.66 11.84 -4.88
CA ASN A 165 13.01 13.04 -4.35
C ASN A 165 11.92 13.57 -5.30
N GLU A 166 12.12 13.47 -6.63
CA GLU A 166 11.09 13.85 -7.60
C GLU A 166 9.87 12.94 -7.53
N ILE A 167 10.08 11.62 -7.46
CA ILE A 167 8.99 10.64 -7.36
C ILE A 167 8.22 10.85 -6.04
N ALA A 168 8.93 11.05 -4.94
CA ALA A 168 8.35 11.30 -3.62
C ALA A 168 7.57 12.62 -3.58
N ALA A 169 8.15 13.71 -4.08
CA ALA A 169 7.45 15.00 -4.19
C ALA A 169 6.21 14.91 -5.08
N ARG A 170 6.28 14.17 -6.20
CA ARG A 170 5.16 13.97 -7.11
C ARG A 170 4.06 13.09 -6.52
N LEU A 171 4.39 12.12 -5.66
CA LEU A 171 3.41 11.33 -4.91
C LEU A 171 2.60 12.19 -3.92
N ILE A 172 3.16 13.30 -3.44
CA ILE A 172 2.48 14.28 -2.58
C ILE A 172 1.71 15.31 -3.43
N GLU A 173 2.22 15.67 -4.61
CA GLU A 173 1.57 16.60 -5.56
C GLU A 173 0.38 15.98 -6.33
N LYS A 174 0.19 14.66 -6.25
CA LYS A 174 -0.78 13.88 -7.04
C LYS A 174 -1.54 12.90 -6.15
N ASP A 175 -2.41 13.46 -5.33
CA ASP A 175 -3.39 12.80 -4.48
C ASP A 175 -4.73 12.49 -5.21
N ASP A 176 -4.78 12.66 -6.53
CA ASP A 176 -6.01 12.55 -7.35
C ASP A 176 -6.33 11.12 -7.84
N TYR A 177 -5.61 10.10 -7.34
CA TYR A 177 -5.69 8.71 -7.84
C TYR A 177 -6.07 7.68 -6.76
N ASP A 178 -7.04 6.82 -7.11
CA ASP A 178 -7.57 5.70 -6.32
C ASP A 178 -7.83 6.05 -4.84
N ASP A 179 -6.89 5.73 -3.94
CA ASP A 179 -6.99 5.92 -2.48
C ASP A 179 -6.28 7.20 -1.99
N GLY A 180 -6.08 8.18 -2.88
CA GLY A 180 -5.34 9.41 -2.59
C GLY A 180 -3.84 9.30 -2.88
N SER A 181 -3.40 8.33 -3.69
CA SER A 181 -1.97 8.18 -4.04
C SER A 181 -1.75 7.23 -5.23
N TYR A 182 -0.78 7.56 -6.08
CA TYR A 182 -0.22 6.63 -7.07
C TYR A 182 0.70 5.55 -6.45
N GLY A 183 1.07 5.66 -5.17
CA GLY A 183 2.03 4.77 -4.51
C GLY A 183 1.75 3.27 -4.74
N PRO A 184 0.54 2.75 -4.45
CA PRO A 184 0.24 1.33 -4.64
C PRO A 184 0.38 0.85 -6.09
N VAL A 185 0.06 1.70 -7.09
CA VAL A 185 0.17 1.33 -8.50
C VAL A 185 1.63 1.40 -9.02
N LEU A 186 2.49 2.21 -8.40
CA LEU A 186 3.95 2.16 -8.64
C LEU A 186 4.57 0.89 -8.08
N VAL A 187 4.20 0.46 -6.86
CA VAL A 187 4.62 -0.84 -6.30
C VAL A 187 4.16 -1.98 -7.21
N ARG A 188 2.91 -1.92 -7.70
CA ARG A 188 2.40 -2.91 -8.67
C ARG A 188 3.16 -2.86 -10.00
N LEU A 189 3.51 -1.70 -10.54
CA LEU A 189 4.31 -1.60 -11.78
C LEU A 189 5.68 -2.28 -11.60
N ALA A 190 6.37 -2.02 -10.49
CA ALA A 190 7.65 -2.64 -10.17
C ALA A 190 7.52 -4.17 -9.96
N TRP A 191 6.48 -4.64 -9.25
CA TRP A 191 6.16 -6.07 -9.13
C TRP A 191 5.93 -6.71 -10.50
N HIS A 192 5.09 -6.12 -11.36
CA HIS A 192 4.76 -6.70 -12.67
C HIS A 192 5.93 -6.68 -13.65
N ALA A 193 6.80 -5.66 -13.61
CA ALA A 193 8.03 -5.62 -14.42
C ALA A 193 9.02 -6.72 -14.00
N SER A 194 9.12 -6.99 -12.70
CA SER A 194 10.00 -8.04 -12.15
C SER A 194 9.40 -9.46 -12.28
N GLY A 195 8.08 -9.58 -12.15
CA GLY A 195 7.33 -10.84 -12.04
C GLY A 195 7.28 -11.69 -13.31
N THR A 196 7.77 -11.15 -14.44
CA THR A 196 7.90 -11.88 -15.71
C THR A 196 9.13 -12.77 -15.77
N TYR A 197 10.02 -12.74 -14.76
CA TYR A 197 11.26 -13.51 -14.77
C TYR A 197 11.04 -15.02 -14.82
N ASP A 198 11.94 -15.70 -15.51
CA ASP A 198 12.04 -17.15 -15.59
C ASP A 198 13.52 -17.55 -15.44
N LYS A 199 13.85 -18.25 -14.35
CA LYS A 199 15.24 -18.55 -13.97
C LYS A 199 15.91 -19.62 -14.84
N GLU A 200 15.12 -20.48 -15.50
CA GLU A 200 15.63 -21.58 -16.35
C GLU A 200 16.03 -21.05 -17.73
N THR A 201 15.36 -20.00 -18.20
CA THR A 201 15.64 -19.35 -19.49
C THR A 201 16.40 -18.03 -19.37
N GLY A 202 16.47 -17.42 -18.19
CA GLY A 202 17.06 -16.10 -17.97
C GLY A 202 16.27 -14.94 -18.60
N THR A 203 15.00 -15.16 -18.95
CA THR A 203 14.18 -14.19 -19.71
C THR A 203 13.17 -13.45 -18.84
N GLY A 204 12.81 -12.23 -19.25
CA GLY A 204 11.96 -11.33 -18.46
C GLY A 204 12.70 -10.74 -17.25
N GLY A 205 11.93 -10.34 -16.24
CA GLY A 205 12.46 -9.73 -15.02
C GLY A 205 12.78 -8.24 -15.18
N SER A 206 13.39 -7.69 -14.14
CA SER A 206 13.57 -6.26 -13.86
C SER A 206 14.51 -5.53 -14.83
N ASN A 207 14.95 -6.19 -15.90
CA ASN A 207 15.97 -5.72 -16.83
C ASN A 207 15.43 -5.69 -18.27
N GLY A 208 14.71 -4.61 -18.62
CA GLY A 208 14.25 -4.36 -19.99
C GLY A 208 13.15 -3.32 -20.13
N ALA A 209 12.35 -3.06 -19.09
CA ALA A 209 11.12 -2.27 -19.15
C ALA A 209 10.24 -2.61 -20.38
N THR A 210 10.10 -3.90 -20.69
CA THR A 210 9.49 -4.41 -21.92
C THR A 210 7.98 -4.14 -22.02
N MET A 211 7.32 -3.93 -20.88
CA MET A 211 5.92 -3.50 -20.77
C MET A 211 5.63 -2.10 -21.37
N ARG A 212 6.65 -1.40 -21.92
CA ARG A 212 6.48 -0.24 -22.82
C ARG A 212 5.88 -0.64 -24.18
N PHE A 213 6.01 -1.91 -24.58
CA PHE A 213 5.64 -2.39 -25.91
C PHE A 213 4.57 -3.50 -25.85
N ALA A 214 3.78 -3.61 -26.91
CA ALA A 214 2.94 -4.77 -27.14
C ALA A 214 3.83 -5.98 -27.55
N PRO A 215 3.48 -7.23 -27.18
CA PRO A 215 2.25 -7.64 -26.51
C PRO A 215 2.21 -7.35 -25.00
N GLU A 216 3.36 -7.19 -24.34
CA GLU A 216 3.46 -7.18 -22.88
C GLU A 216 2.69 -6.03 -22.20
N SER A 217 2.62 -4.86 -22.83
CA SER A 217 1.79 -3.72 -22.41
C SER A 217 0.29 -4.03 -22.35
N ASN A 218 -0.15 -5.05 -23.10
CA ASN A 218 -1.56 -5.39 -23.37
C ASN A 218 -1.97 -6.74 -22.74
N HIS A 219 -1.06 -7.43 -22.05
CA HIS A 219 -1.38 -8.64 -21.28
C HIS A 219 -2.44 -8.35 -20.23
N GLY A 220 -3.40 -9.28 -20.05
CA GLY A 220 -4.56 -9.04 -19.17
C GLY A 220 -4.16 -8.68 -17.74
N ALA A 221 -3.10 -9.32 -17.22
CA ALA A 221 -2.55 -9.06 -15.89
C ALA A 221 -1.98 -7.63 -15.72
N ASN A 222 -1.59 -6.94 -16.81
CA ASN A 222 -0.99 -5.60 -16.78
C ASN A 222 -2.00 -4.46 -16.93
N SER A 223 -3.30 -4.78 -16.99
CA SER A 223 -4.39 -3.80 -17.09
C SER A 223 -4.34 -2.75 -15.97
N GLY A 224 -4.51 -1.48 -16.34
CA GLY A 224 -4.40 -0.32 -15.45
C GLY A 224 -2.98 0.18 -15.17
N LEU A 225 -1.92 -0.57 -15.52
CA LEU A 225 -0.53 -0.12 -15.29
C LEU A 225 -0.06 1.00 -16.24
N SER A 226 -0.88 1.42 -17.20
CA SER A 226 -0.56 2.59 -18.02
C SER A 226 -0.51 3.86 -17.15
N ALA A 227 -1.43 4.02 -16.20
CA ALA A 227 -1.43 5.15 -15.25
C ALA A 227 -0.12 5.28 -14.46
N ALA A 228 0.48 4.16 -14.05
CA ALA A 228 1.78 4.15 -13.38
C ALA A 228 2.96 4.52 -14.32
N ARG A 229 2.87 4.18 -15.61
CA ARG A 229 3.87 4.60 -16.62
C ARG A 229 3.72 6.09 -16.92
N GLU A 230 2.49 6.52 -17.24
CA GLU A 230 2.10 7.92 -17.51
C GLU A 230 2.46 8.87 -16.36
N PHE A 231 2.31 8.43 -15.10
CA PHE A 231 2.75 9.18 -13.92
C PHE A 231 4.27 9.47 -13.93
N LEU A 232 5.07 8.52 -14.43
CA LEU A 232 6.54 8.57 -14.43
C LEU A 232 7.13 9.25 -15.68
N GLU A 233 6.38 9.43 -16.78
CA GLU A 233 6.91 10.04 -18.01
C GLU A 233 7.51 11.45 -17.78
N PRO A 234 6.88 12.39 -17.03
CA PRO A 234 7.50 13.68 -16.75
C PRO A 234 8.80 13.58 -15.93
N ILE A 235 8.97 12.52 -15.14
CA ILE A 235 10.21 12.23 -14.41
C ILE A 235 11.26 11.66 -15.37
N LYS A 236 10.86 10.80 -16.32
CA LYS A 236 11.73 10.31 -17.41
C LYS A 236 12.21 11.45 -18.32
N GLU A 237 11.37 12.45 -18.59
CA GLU A 237 11.71 13.67 -19.32
C GLU A 237 12.70 14.56 -18.54
N LYS A 238 12.48 14.75 -17.24
CA LYS A 238 13.37 15.52 -16.35
C LYS A 238 14.75 14.87 -16.20
N PHE A 239 14.79 13.54 -16.14
CA PHE A 239 15.99 12.72 -15.99
C PHE A 239 16.19 11.79 -17.21
N PRO A 240 16.54 12.33 -18.40
CA PRO A 240 16.61 11.55 -19.63
C PRO A 240 17.66 10.43 -19.59
N TRP A 241 18.64 10.53 -18.71
CA TRP A 241 19.75 9.59 -18.51
C TRP A 241 19.38 8.29 -17.78
N ILE A 242 18.31 8.25 -16.97
CA ILE A 242 17.89 7.01 -16.30
C ILE A 242 17.18 6.10 -17.30
N SER A 243 17.40 4.78 -17.26
CA SER A 243 16.58 3.84 -18.02
C SER A 243 15.15 3.79 -17.46
N TYR A 244 14.16 3.46 -18.28
CA TYR A 244 12.82 3.13 -17.76
C TYR A 244 12.88 1.96 -16.77
N SER A 245 13.77 1.00 -17.01
CA SER A 245 13.94 -0.18 -16.17
C SER A 245 14.50 0.11 -14.79
N ASP A 246 15.42 1.08 -14.63
CA ASP A 246 15.81 1.59 -13.30
C ASP A 246 14.73 2.52 -12.71
N LEU A 247 14.11 3.38 -13.52
CA LEU A 247 13.08 4.33 -13.06
C LEU A 247 11.85 3.64 -12.45
N TRP A 248 11.30 2.61 -13.10
CA TRP A 248 10.12 1.90 -12.60
C TRP A 248 10.40 1.14 -11.29
N ILE A 249 11.59 0.57 -11.16
CA ILE A 249 11.99 -0.18 -9.97
C ILE A 249 12.33 0.78 -8.82
N LEU A 250 13.01 1.90 -9.10
CA LEU A 250 13.22 2.98 -8.14
C LEU A 250 11.89 3.59 -7.68
N ALA A 251 10.92 3.76 -8.57
CA ALA A 251 9.58 4.22 -8.21
C ALA A 251 8.84 3.24 -7.28
N GLY A 252 9.03 1.93 -7.45
CA GLY A 252 8.56 0.92 -6.50
C GLY A 252 9.21 1.05 -5.12
N VAL A 253 10.53 1.33 -5.06
CA VAL A 253 11.26 1.59 -3.80
C VAL A 253 10.77 2.87 -3.12
N VAL A 254 10.65 3.98 -3.86
CA VAL A 254 10.12 5.25 -3.34
C VAL A 254 8.71 5.04 -2.76
N ALA A 255 7.83 4.39 -3.52
CA ALA A 255 6.46 4.16 -3.09
C ALA A 255 6.37 3.30 -1.81
N ILE A 256 7.19 2.24 -1.67
CA ILE A 256 7.26 1.46 -0.43
C ILE A 256 7.71 2.35 0.74
N GLN A 257 8.76 3.15 0.56
CA GLN A 257 9.36 3.95 1.63
C GLN A 257 8.49 5.14 2.06
N GLU A 258 7.92 5.91 1.13
CA GLU A 258 7.05 7.06 1.47
C GLU A 258 5.69 6.59 2.03
N MET A 259 5.22 5.38 1.70
CA MET A 259 4.07 4.74 2.36
C MET A 259 4.45 4.04 3.69
N GLN A 260 5.48 4.54 4.38
CA GLN A 260 5.93 4.14 5.72
C GLN A 260 6.41 2.68 5.82
N GLY A 261 6.76 2.06 4.69
CA GLY A 261 7.38 0.75 4.62
C GLY A 261 8.86 0.74 5.04
N PRO A 262 9.50 -0.44 5.03
CA PRO A 262 10.93 -0.54 5.34
C PRO A 262 11.80 0.11 4.26
N LEU A 263 13.00 0.55 4.66
CA LEU A 263 14.03 0.93 3.72
C LEU A 263 14.41 -0.25 2.81
N ILE A 264 14.54 0.01 1.51
CA ILE A 264 14.86 -1.00 0.49
C ILE A 264 16.23 -0.65 -0.13
N PRO A 265 17.28 -1.46 0.12
CA PRO A 265 18.54 -1.35 -0.62
C PRO A 265 18.31 -1.49 -2.12
N TRP A 266 18.77 -0.52 -2.90
CA TRP A 266 18.57 -0.47 -4.34
C TRP A 266 19.89 -0.17 -5.05
N ARG A 267 20.14 -0.76 -6.21
CA ARG A 267 21.34 -0.48 -7.00
C ARG A 267 21.03 -0.27 -8.48
N PRO A 268 21.72 0.65 -9.17
CA PRO A 268 21.48 0.99 -10.57
C PRO A 268 22.11 -0.01 -11.54
N GLY A 269 21.69 0.04 -12.81
CA GLY A 269 22.33 -0.71 -13.91
C GLY A 269 21.34 -1.51 -14.78
N ARG A 270 20.03 -1.39 -14.56
CA ARG A 270 19.03 -2.04 -15.42
C ARG A 270 19.01 -1.35 -16.78
N GLN A 271 19.00 -2.14 -17.84
CA GLN A 271 19.02 -1.64 -19.22
C GLN A 271 17.62 -1.70 -19.82
N ASP A 272 17.28 -0.72 -20.66
CA ASP A 272 16.09 -0.78 -21.48
C ASP A 272 16.34 -1.68 -22.69
N LYS A 273 15.44 -2.64 -22.91
CA LYS A 273 15.46 -3.54 -24.09
C LYS A 273 14.40 -3.09 -25.10
N ASP A 274 14.37 -3.73 -26.25
CA ASP A 274 13.33 -3.55 -27.27
C ASP A 274 12.21 -4.60 -27.18
N MET A 275 11.23 -4.48 -28.07
CA MET A 275 10.03 -5.32 -28.16
C MET A 275 10.32 -6.82 -28.38
N SER A 276 11.48 -7.20 -28.93
CA SER A 276 11.87 -8.62 -29.07
C SER A 276 12.11 -9.32 -27.73
N SER A 277 12.34 -8.55 -26.67
CA SER A 277 12.51 -9.06 -25.30
C SER A 277 11.20 -9.17 -24.51
N CYS A 278 10.06 -8.77 -25.08
CA CYS A 278 8.76 -8.95 -24.44
C CYS A 278 8.49 -10.42 -24.13
N THR A 279 8.06 -10.68 -22.90
CA THR A 279 7.72 -12.04 -22.45
C THR A 279 6.38 -12.51 -22.99
N PRO A 280 6.08 -13.83 -23.02
CA PRO A 280 4.73 -14.33 -23.26
C PRO A 280 3.80 -14.05 -22.07
N ASP A 281 2.49 -13.96 -22.32
CA ASP A 281 1.47 -13.82 -21.28
C ASP A 281 1.39 -15.10 -20.39
N GLY A 282 0.72 -14.99 -19.25
CA GLY A 282 0.57 -16.09 -18.28
C GLY A 282 1.78 -16.31 -17.34
N ARG A 283 2.83 -15.49 -17.44
CA ARG A 283 3.95 -15.52 -16.48
C ARG A 283 3.62 -14.90 -15.11
N LEU A 284 2.62 -14.03 -15.05
CA LEU A 284 2.16 -13.38 -13.82
C LEU A 284 1.07 -14.24 -13.12
N PRO A 285 0.90 -14.12 -11.79
CA PRO A 285 -0.04 -14.97 -11.05
C PRO A 285 -1.50 -14.67 -11.40
N ASP A 286 -2.35 -15.69 -11.25
CA ASP A 286 -3.81 -15.62 -11.42
C ASP A 286 -4.45 -15.64 -10.03
N ALA A 287 -5.14 -14.55 -9.70
CA ALA A 287 -5.80 -14.33 -8.42
C ALA A 287 -6.91 -15.34 -8.09
N THR A 288 -7.46 -16.04 -9.09
CA THR A 288 -8.52 -17.03 -8.88
C THR A 288 -8.02 -18.38 -8.32
N GLN A 289 -6.69 -18.60 -8.33
CA GLN A 289 -6.05 -19.86 -8.00
C GLN A 289 -5.72 -20.00 -6.49
N GLY A 290 -5.02 -21.09 -6.13
CA GLY A 290 -4.58 -21.37 -4.76
C GLY A 290 -3.08 -21.65 -4.63
N SER A 291 -2.66 -22.19 -3.49
CA SER A 291 -1.24 -22.25 -3.07
C SER A 291 -0.30 -23.04 -3.99
N LYS A 292 -0.82 -23.98 -4.80
CA LYS A 292 -0.01 -24.64 -5.85
C LYS A 292 0.41 -23.63 -6.93
N HIS A 293 -0.52 -22.84 -7.46
CA HIS A 293 -0.24 -21.86 -8.51
C HIS A 293 0.76 -20.80 -8.05
N LEU A 294 0.63 -20.36 -6.79
CA LEU A 294 1.62 -19.46 -6.18
C LEU A 294 3.02 -20.09 -6.17
N ARG A 295 3.16 -21.36 -5.77
CA ARG A 295 4.45 -22.07 -5.84
C ARG A 295 4.96 -22.31 -7.26
N ASP A 296 4.07 -22.58 -8.22
CA ASP A 296 4.44 -22.77 -9.62
C ASP A 296 5.02 -21.47 -10.22
N ILE A 297 4.32 -20.34 -10.04
CA ILE A 297 4.70 -19.02 -10.56
C ILE A 297 5.94 -18.47 -9.84
N PHE A 298 5.95 -18.48 -8.51
CA PHE A 298 7.04 -17.90 -7.72
C PHE A 298 8.27 -18.82 -7.66
N GLY A 299 8.09 -20.15 -7.76
CA GLY A 299 9.17 -21.12 -7.87
C GLY A 299 9.94 -21.01 -9.19
N ARG A 300 9.27 -20.62 -10.29
CA ARG A 300 9.91 -20.25 -11.58
C ARG A 300 10.83 -19.04 -11.46
N MET A 301 10.51 -18.11 -10.56
CA MET A 301 11.34 -16.96 -10.21
C MET A 301 12.41 -17.27 -9.15
N GLY A 302 12.34 -18.43 -8.49
CA GLY A 302 13.30 -18.86 -7.48
C GLY A 302 12.96 -18.45 -6.03
N PHE A 303 11.70 -18.12 -5.73
CA PHE A 303 11.24 -17.87 -4.36
C PHE A 303 10.75 -19.13 -3.66
N ASN A 304 10.88 -19.16 -2.33
CA ASN A 304 10.35 -20.19 -1.45
C ASN A 304 9.09 -19.71 -0.67
N ASP A 305 8.44 -20.62 0.06
CA ASP A 305 7.20 -20.36 0.80
C ASP A 305 7.21 -19.15 1.74
N GLN A 306 8.35 -18.86 2.39
CA GLN A 306 8.50 -17.70 3.28
C GLN A 306 8.51 -16.38 2.50
N GLU A 307 9.13 -16.40 1.32
CA GLU A 307 9.31 -15.25 0.43
C GLU A 307 8.00 -14.93 -0.31
N ILE A 308 7.25 -15.96 -0.74
CA ILE A 308 5.91 -15.82 -1.31
C ILE A 308 5.00 -15.06 -0.33
N VAL A 309 4.93 -15.53 0.93
CA VAL A 309 4.07 -14.90 1.94
C VAL A 309 4.55 -13.50 2.30
N ALA A 310 5.88 -13.25 2.34
CA ALA A 310 6.39 -11.91 2.55
C ALA A 310 5.93 -10.95 1.44
N LEU A 311 6.10 -11.33 0.16
CA LEU A 311 5.69 -10.53 -0.99
C LEU A 311 4.18 -10.26 -1.03
N SER A 312 3.34 -11.22 -0.63
CA SER A 312 1.90 -11.01 -0.50
C SER A 312 1.52 -9.90 0.50
N GLY A 313 2.40 -9.56 1.45
CA GLY A 313 2.23 -8.39 2.32
C GLY A 313 2.12 -7.05 1.58
N ALA A 314 2.58 -6.96 0.32
CA ALA A 314 2.35 -5.78 -0.52
C ALA A 314 0.86 -5.54 -0.83
N HIS A 315 -0.01 -6.55 -0.71
CA HIS A 315 -1.47 -6.36 -0.79
C HIS A 315 -2.04 -5.57 0.41
N ALA A 316 -1.23 -5.19 1.41
CA ALA A 316 -1.63 -4.14 2.35
C ALA A 316 -1.98 -2.81 1.65
N LEU A 317 -1.44 -2.60 0.44
CA LEU A 317 -1.51 -1.38 -0.35
C LEU A 317 -2.54 -1.47 -1.47
N GLY A 318 -3.31 -0.39 -1.65
CA GLY A 318 -4.26 -0.20 -2.74
C GLY A 318 -5.48 -1.11 -2.68
N ARG A 319 -6.05 -1.32 -3.86
CA ARG A 319 -7.33 -2.01 -4.10
C ARG A 319 -7.38 -2.69 -5.45
N CYS A 320 -8.31 -3.63 -5.63
CA CYS A 320 -8.71 -4.12 -6.94
C CYS A 320 -9.82 -3.25 -7.56
N HIS A 321 -9.89 -3.29 -8.90
CA HIS A 321 -10.90 -2.60 -9.70
C HIS A 321 -11.47 -3.54 -10.78
N VAL A 322 -12.79 -3.44 -11.01
CA VAL A 322 -13.54 -4.36 -11.87
C VAL A 322 -13.11 -4.26 -13.34
N ASP A 323 -12.85 -3.04 -13.81
CA ASP A 323 -12.35 -2.73 -15.16
C ASP A 323 -10.91 -3.20 -15.41
N ARG A 324 -10.10 -3.34 -14.34
CA ARG A 324 -8.68 -3.73 -14.41
C ARG A 324 -8.46 -5.22 -14.16
N SER A 325 -9.30 -5.85 -13.33
CA SER A 325 -9.03 -7.18 -12.76
C SER A 325 -10.27 -8.07 -12.59
N GLY A 326 -11.47 -7.52 -12.76
CA GLY A 326 -12.73 -8.16 -12.37
C GLY A 326 -13.03 -8.10 -10.87
N PHE A 327 -12.01 -8.07 -9.99
CA PHE A 327 -12.13 -7.95 -8.54
C PHE A 327 -12.35 -6.49 -8.09
N GLU A 328 -12.77 -6.26 -6.84
CA GLU A 328 -13.13 -4.92 -6.35
C GLU A 328 -12.82 -4.72 -4.85
N GLY A 329 -12.20 -3.59 -4.50
CA GLY A 329 -12.03 -3.12 -3.12
C GLY A 329 -10.62 -3.31 -2.54
N PRO A 330 -10.33 -2.68 -1.38
CA PRO A 330 -9.05 -2.77 -0.69
C PRO A 330 -8.97 -4.01 0.23
N TRP A 331 -7.76 -4.46 0.52
CA TRP A 331 -7.50 -5.52 1.51
C TRP A 331 -7.44 -5.01 2.96
N THR A 332 -7.14 -3.71 3.15
CA THR A 332 -6.93 -3.07 4.47
C THR A 332 -7.76 -1.78 4.59
N PHE A 333 -7.85 -1.25 5.80
CA PHE A 333 -8.47 0.05 6.06
C PHE A 333 -7.53 1.24 5.75
N SER A 334 -6.24 0.98 5.46
CA SER A 334 -5.21 1.99 5.22
C SER A 334 -4.41 1.70 3.94
N PRO A 335 -5.05 1.68 2.75
CA PRO A 335 -4.43 1.24 1.49
C PRO A 335 -3.26 2.10 0.98
N THR A 336 -2.92 3.21 1.66
CA THR A 336 -1.76 4.07 1.35
C THR A 336 -0.68 4.00 2.44
N THR A 337 -0.69 2.96 3.29
CA THR A 337 0.32 2.73 4.33
C THR A 337 0.68 1.25 4.41
N LEU A 338 1.96 0.91 4.27
CA LEU A 338 2.41 -0.48 4.34
C LEU A 338 2.54 -0.92 5.80
N THR A 339 1.67 -1.82 6.24
CA THR A 339 1.73 -2.44 7.58
C THR A 339 1.54 -3.94 7.48
N ASN A 340 1.76 -4.67 8.58
CA ASN A 340 1.38 -6.07 8.70
C ASN A 340 -0.14 -6.30 8.83
N ASP A 341 -0.99 -5.27 8.73
CA ASP A 341 -2.44 -5.40 8.84
C ASP A 341 -3.04 -6.36 7.81
N TYR A 342 -2.44 -6.49 6.62
CA TYR A 342 -2.84 -7.52 5.66
C TYR A 342 -2.85 -8.92 6.28
N PHE A 343 -1.77 -9.32 6.98
CA PHE A 343 -1.69 -10.63 7.63
C PHE A 343 -2.57 -10.73 8.87
N ARG A 344 -2.71 -9.61 9.62
CA ARG A 344 -3.54 -9.53 10.81
C ARG A 344 -5.02 -9.71 10.46
N LEU A 345 -5.54 -8.90 9.54
CA LEU A 345 -6.92 -8.95 9.05
C LEU A 345 -7.22 -10.28 8.37
N LEU A 346 -6.28 -10.84 7.59
CA LEU A 346 -6.43 -12.17 6.99
C LEU A 346 -6.63 -13.29 8.03
N LEU A 347 -6.09 -13.16 9.25
CA LEU A 347 -6.29 -14.12 10.36
C LEU A 347 -7.46 -13.78 11.31
N GLU A 348 -7.71 -12.50 11.57
CA GLU A 348 -8.67 -12.04 12.59
C GLU A 348 -10.09 -11.87 12.04
N GLU A 349 -10.24 -11.47 10.78
CA GLU A 349 -11.56 -11.26 10.18
C GLU A 349 -12.25 -12.55 9.74
N LYS A 350 -13.59 -12.50 9.71
CA LYS A 350 -14.43 -13.63 9.31
C LYS A 350 -14.83 -13.49 7.86
N TRP A 351 -14.04 -14.10 6.98
CA TRP A 351 -14.21 -14.02 5.52
C TRP A 351 -15.37 -14.87 5.00
N TYR A 352 -16.22 -14.29 4.15
CA TYR A 352 -17.29 -14.95 3.42
C TYR A 352 -17.12 -14.76 1.92
N THR A 353 -17.49 -15.73 1.07
CA THR A 353 -17.47 -15.51 -0.38
C THR A 353 -18.57 -14.52 -0.78
N ARG A 354 -18.16 -13.41 -1.39
CA ARG A 354 -18.99 -12.29 -1.83
C ARG A 354 -19.99 -12.77 -2.90
N LYS A 355 -21.26 -12.37 -2.77
CA LYS A 355 -22.34 -12.72 -3.71
C LYS A 355 -22.58 -11.56 -4.69
N TRP A 356 -21.97 -11.66 -5.87
CA TRP A 356 -21.95 -10.59 -6.87
C TRP A 356 -21.68 -11.17 -8.27
N ASN A 357 -21.64 -10.29 -9.28
CA ASN A 357 -21.44 -10.67 -10.70
C ASN A 357 -19.96 -10.77 -11.13
N GLY A 358 -19.01 -10.52 -10.22
CA GLY A 358 -17.58 -10.64 -10.49
C GLY A 358 -17.02 -12.04 -10.22
N PRO A 359 -15.69 -12.21 -10.29
CA PRO A 359 -15.01 -13.46 -9.93
C PRO A 359 -15.21 -13.81 -8.45
N LYS A 360 -14.86 -15.04 -8.06
CA LYS A 360 -14.94 -15.49 -6.67
C LYS A 360 -14.02 -14.65 -5.78
N GLN A 361 -14.60 -13.71 -5.05
CA GLN A 361 -13.94 -12.82 -4.10
C GLN A 361 -14.44 -13.14 -2.67
N TYR A 362 -13.66 -12.80 -1.65
CA TYR A 362 -14.10 -12.82 -0.26
C TYR A 362 -14.36 -11.40 0.25
N GLU A 363 -15.41 -11.22 1.06
CA GLU A 363 -15.72 -10.00 1.83
C GLU A 363 -15.57 -10.31 3.33
N ASP A 364 -15.16 -9.32 4.13
CA ASP A 364 -15.17 -9.44 5.59
C ASP A 364 -16.61 -9.41 6.14
N LYS A 365 -16.87 -10.03 7.29
CA LYS A 365 -18.21 -10.02 7.90
C LYS A 365 -18.56 -8.69 8.56
N SER A 366 -17.54 -8.00 9.08
CA SER A 366 -17.67 -7.01 10.16
C SER A 366 -18.10 -5.65 9.64
N THR A 367 -17.58 -5.28 8.48
CA THR A 367 -17.78 -4.01 7.75
C THR A 367 -18.25 -4.24 6.32
N LYS A 368 -17.79 -5.33 5.68
CA LYS A 368 -17.92 -5.62 4.24
C LYS A 368 -17.22 -4.61 3.33
N THR A 369 -16.24 -3.86 3.86
CA THR A 369 -15.45 -2.91 3.07
C THR A 369 -14.10 -3.48 2.64
N LEU A 370 -13.66 -4.59 3.24
CA LEU A 370 -12.42 -5.27 2.90
C LEU A 370 -12.68 -6.47 1.98
N MET A 371 -11.64 -6.82 1.22
CA MET A 371 -11.63 -7.98 0.34
C MET A 371 -10.40 -8.88 0.53
N MET A 372 -10.53 -10.14 0.11
CA MET A 372 -9.41 -11.05 -0.11
C MET A 372 -9.62 -11.85 -1.40
N LEU A 373 -8.55 -12.07 -2.16
CA LEU A 373 -8.53 -12.93 -3.33
C LEU A 373 -8.48 -14.42 -2.91
N PRO A 374 -8.91 -15.36 -3.78
CA PRO A 374 -8.66 -16.79 -3.59
C PRO A 374 -7.19 -17.13 -3.32
N THR A 375 -6.24 -16.42 -3.94
CA THR A 375 -4.80 -16.55 -3.65
C THR A 375 -4.45 -16.12 -2.22
N ASP A 376 -4.97 -14.99 -1.72
CA ASP A 376 -4.73 -14.52 -0.34
C ASP A 376 -5.29 -15.51 0.68
N MET A 377 -6.53 -15.97 0.47
CA MET A 377 -7.17 -16.98 1.33
C MET A 377 -6.45 -18.34 1.29
N SER A 378 -5.63 -18.61 0.25
CA SER A 378 -4.79 -19.79 0.21
C SER A 378 -3.61 -19.73 1.20
N LEU A 379 -3.16 -18.54 1.60
CA LEU A 379 -2.04 -18.36 2.53
C LEU A 379 -2.36 -18.85 3.94
N ILE A 380 -3.62 -18.73 4.38
CA ILE A 380 -4.09 -19.29 5.66
C ILE A 380 -4.61 -20.73 5.55
N SER A 381 -4.97 -21.16 4.33
CA SER A 381 -5.41 -22.54 4.07
C SER A 381 -4.26 -23.53 3.95
N ASP A 382 -3.07 -23.06 3.56
CA ASP A 382 -1.88 -23.87 3.34
C ASP A 382 -1.02 -24.01 4.60
N LYS A 383 -0.72 -25.25 4.99
CA LYS A 383 -0.01 -25.60 6.24
C LYS A 383 1.43 -25.06 6.33
N SER A 384 2.02 -24.63 5.22
CA SER A 384 3.35 -24.04 5.19
C SER A 384 3.25 -22.51 5.23
N PHE A 385 2.44 -21.92 4.36
CA PHE A 385 2.24 -20.46 4.29
C PHE A 385 1.68 -19.88 5.60
N VAL A 386 0.71 -20.55 6.24
CA VAL A 386 0.03 -20.03 7.44
C VAL A 386 0.99 -19.80 8.62
N LYS A 387 2.14 -20.48 8.65
CA LYS A 387 3.20 -20.25 9.65
C LYS A 387 3.82 -18.86 9.52
N TRP A 388 4.04 -18.42 8.28
CA TRP A 388 4.63 -17.12 7.97
C TRP A 388 3.59 -16.00 8.12
N VAL A 389 2.34 -16.23 7.70
CA VAL A 389 1.22 -15.32 8.01
C VAL A 389 1.11 -15.11 9.53
N SER A 390 1.14 -16.20 10.31
CA SER A 390 1.09 -16.17 11.78
C SER A 390 2.32 -15.57 12.47
N LYS A 391 3.45 -15.44 11.75
CA LYS A 391 4.64 -14.71 12.19
C LYS A 391 4.41 -13.22 11.96
N TYR A 392 4.21 -12.82 10.70
CA TYR A 392 4.11 -11.43 10.28
C TYR A 392 2.92 -10.69 10.93
N ALA A 393 1.78 -11.35 11.12
CA ALA A 393 0.63 -10.77 11.84
C ALA A 393 0.90 -10.38 13.30
N LYS A 394 1.97 -10.93 13.92
CA LYS A 394 2.35 -10.65 15.32
C LYS A 394 3.56 -9.73 15.44
N ASP A 395 4.30 -9.54 14.35
CA ASP A 395 5.64 -8.95 14.35
C ASP A 395 5.86 -8.18 13.04
N ASN A 396 5.60 -6.87 13.10
CA ASN A 396 5.77 -5.98 11.95
C ASN A 396 7.26 -5.76 11.61
N GLU A 397 8.17 -5.81 12.59
CA GLU A 397 9.61 -5.66 12.33
C GLU A 397 10.16 -6.85 11.56
N ALA A 398 9.78 -8.08 11.95
CA ALA A 398 10.16 -9.27 11.23
C ALA A 398 9.44 -9.41 9.87
N PHE A 399 8.24 -8.85 9.71
CA PHE A 399 7.64 -8.64 8.38
C PHE A 399 8.49 -7.69 7.54
N PHE A 400 8.72 -6.46 8.02
CA PHE A 400 9.45 -5.41 7.31
C PHE A 400 10.87 -5.84 6.91
N LYS A 401 11.60 -6.47 7.83
CA LYS A 401 12.93 -7.02 7.56
C LYS A 401 12.88 -8.06 6.45
N ASP A 402 11.98 -9.03 6.54
CA ASP A 402 11.92 -10.13 5.58
C ASP A 402 11.36 -9.65 4.22
N PHE A 403 10.39 -8.74 4.22
CA PHE A 403 9.84 -8.07 3.03
C PHE A 403 10.92 -7.29 2.28
N SER A 404 11.71 -6.46 2.98
CA SER A 404 12.80 -5.69 2.35
C SER A 404 13.78 -6.61 1.62
N ASN A 405 14.30 -7.66 2.28
CA ASN A 405 15.21 -8.63 1.66
C ASN A 405 14.62 -9.29 0.39
N VAL A 406 13.32 -9.61 0.39
CA VAL A 406 12.67 -10.30 -0.73
C VAL A 406 12.28 -9.34 -1.86
N ILE A 407 11.94 -8.08 -1.55
CA ILE A 407 11.76 -7.02 -2.54
C ILE A 407 13.08 -6.71 -3.26
N VAL A 408 14.22 -6.67 -2.55
CA VAL A 408 15.55 -6.56 -3.19
C VAL A 408 15.76 -7.72 -4.17
N LYS A 409 15.61 -8.97 -3.70
CA LYS A 409 15.74 -10.16 -4.56
C LYS A 409 14.86 -10.10 -5.82
N LEU A 410 13.61 -9.66 -5.68
CA LEU A 410 12.66 -9.47 -6.78
C LEU A 410 13.14 -8.41 -7.78
N PHE A 411 13.48 -7.21 -7.27
CA PHE A 411 13.85 -6.05 -8.08
C PHE A 411 15.20 -6.22 -8.81
N GLU A 412 15.90 -7.33 -8.56
CA GLU A 412 17.17 -7.72 -9.19
C GLU A 412 17.07 -8.93 -10.13
N LEU A 413 15.90 -9.57 -10.25
CA LEU A 413 15.71 -10.71 -11.15
C LEU A 413 16.04 -10.35 -12.60
N GLY A 414 16.96 -11.09 -13.23
CA GLY A 414 17.38 -10.89 -14.62
C GLY A 414 18.36 -9.72 -14.86
N VAL A 415 18.86 -9.06 -13.80
CA VAL A 415 19.80 -7.94 -13.91
C VAL A 415 21.27 -8.42 -13.73
N PRO A 416 22.14 -8.30 -14.75
CA PRO A 416 23.53 -8.74 -14.68
C PRO A 416 24.42 -7.67 -14.03
N PHE A 417 24.25 -7.43 -12.73
CA PHE A 417 25.08 -6.48 -11.99
C PHE A 417 26.56 -6.92 -11.98
N PRO A 418 27.51 -6.02 -12.26
CA PRO A 418 28.93 -6.27 -12.01
C PRO A 418 29.22 -6.64 -10.55
N GLU A 419 30.27 -7.44 -10.34
CA GLU A 419 30.79 -7.74 -9.00
C GLU A 419 31.19 -6.42 -8.28
N GLY A 420 30.84 -6.30 -7.00
CA GLY A 420 31.06 -5.09 -6.21
C GLY A 420 30.09 -3.93 -6.47
N SER A 421 29.02 -4.11 -7.27
CA SER A 421 28.00 -3.07 -7.49
C SER A 421 27.36 -2.60 -6.18
N GLU A 422 27.56 -1.32 -5.85
CA GLU A 422 27.15 -0.67 -4.61
C GLU A 422 25.63 -0.60 -4.42
N TYR A 423 25.17 -0.80 -3.17
CA TYR A 423 23.78 -0.59 -2.78
C TYR A 423 23.56 0.81 -2.21
N TYR A 424 22.58 1.50 -2.77
CA TYR A 424 22.06 2.77 -2.29
C TYR A 424 20.89 2.54 -1.33
N THR A 425 20.86 3.30 -0.23
CA THR A 425 19.71 3.35 0.69
C THR A 425 19.26 4.80 0.75
N PHE A 426 18.15 5.11 0.07
CA PHE A 426 17.64 6.46 -0.04
C PHE A 426 16.93 6.89 1.25
N LYS A 427 17.07 8.16 1.61
CA LYS A 427 16.32 8.75 2.72
C LYS A 427 14.92 9.17 2.23
N PRO A 428 13.83 8.75 2.92
CA PRO A 428 12.50 9.27 2.65
C PRO A 428 12.40 10.79 2.86
N LEU A 429 11.39 11.44 2.28
CA LEU A 429 11.17 12.88 2.48
C LEU A 429 10.56 13.20 3.86
N HIS A 430 9.98 12.21 4.54
CA HIS A 430 9.18 12.39 5.76
C HIS A 430 9.56 11.43 6.92
N SER A 431 10.75 10.83 6.88
CA SER A 431 11.30 9.97 7.96
C SER A 431 12.15 10.73 8.98
#